data_AF-A0A1I3DNZ0-F1
#
_entry.id   AF-A0A1I3DNZ0-F1
#
_cell.length_a   1.000
_cell.length_b   1.000
_cell.length_c   1.000
_cell.angle_alpha   90.00
_cell.angle_beta   90.00
_cell.angle_gamma   90.00
#
_symmetry.space_group_name_H-M   'P 1'
#
loop_
_entity.id
_entity.type
_entity.pdbx_description
1 polymer ?
#
loop_
_entity_poly.entity_id
_entity_poly.type
_entity_poly.pdbx_seq_one_letter_code
_entity_poly.pdbx_strand_id
1 'polypeptide(L)'
;MPMPALSHSLNDDNGRHGAPHWAVGDEVEVLPRIFDDAINIAVMRRTLDTSLVADIEAQCATQRAWQLAWLGHPDNGLREDLLRQLPAPDAAAALAEDILLLAQAVCDLFDTSMVGVRLRLLDAAMCPRFHCDNLPVRLITTYYGPGSEWLPETAVNRAGLGAPNAEKPEPVIDPDAIQRLTAGDIGLLKGSGWIGNEHRGLVHRSPVLQKGQKRLLLTMDPG
;
A
#
# COMPACT_ATOMS: atom_id res chain seq x y z
N MET A 1 -26.83 -3.68 56.13
CA MET A 1 -25.73 -2.77 55.73
C MET A 1 -25.65 -2.81 54.21
N PRO A 2 -25.88 -1.69 53.50
CA PRO A 2 -25.87 -1.68 52.04
C PRO A 2 -24.44 -1.44 51.51
N MET A 3 -24.10 -2.10 50.40
CA MET A 3 -22.87 -1.87 49.64
C MET A 3 -22.94 -0.51 48.93
N PRO A 4 -21.85 0.29 48.88
CA PRO A 4 -21.85 1.53 48.13
C PRO A 4 -21.66 1.25 46.62
N ALA A 5 -22.55 1.81 45.81
CA ALA A 5 -22.40 1.89 44.36
C ALA A 5 -21.37 2.98 44.04
N LEU A 6 -20.28 2.60 43.37
CA LEU A 6 -19.31 3.54 42.80
C LEU A 6 -19.88 4.07 41.47
N SER A 7 -20.46 5.26 41.52
CA SER A 7 -20.78 6.05 40.35
C SER A 7 -19.50 6.78 39.88
N HIS A 8 -18.84 6.26 38.85
CA HIS A 8 -17.94 7.08 38.05
C HIS A 8 -18.72 7.69 36.90
N SER A 9 -19.00 8.98 37.05
CA SER A 9 -19.46 9.85 35.98
C SER A 9 -18.33 9.99 34.97
N LEU A 10 -18.45 9.34 33.82
CA LEU A 10 -17.70 9.71 32.63
C LEU A 10 -18.38 10.95 32.06
N ASN A 11 -17.67 12.07 32.09
CA ASN A 11 -18.00 13.23 31.27
C ASN A 11 -17.86 12.82 29.80
N ASP A 12 -18.98 12.45 29.19
CA ASP A 12 -19.15 12.51 27.75
C ASP A 12 -19.35 13.98 27.37
N ASP A 13 -18.32 14.58 26.79
CA ASP A 13 -18.46 15.84 26.04
C ASP A 13 -17.77 15.70 24.67
N ASN A 14 -18.58 15.25 23.72
CA ASN A 14 -18.80 15.89 22.42
C ASN A 14 -17.65 15.92 21.39
N GLY A 15 -17.71 14.94 20.47
CA GLY A 15 -17.10 15.03 19.14
C GLY A 15 -17.33 13.77 18.33
N ARG A 16 -18.34 13.78 17.45
CA ARG A 16 -18.57 12.71 16.46
C ARG A 16 -17.43 12.67 15.44
N HIS A 17 -16.27 12.13 15.82
CA HIS A 17 -15.29 11.61 14.87
C HIS A 17 -15.39 10.09 14.94
N GLY A 18 -16.05 9.50 13.94
CA GLY A 18 -15.99 8.07 13.74
C GLY A 18 -14.52 7.64 13.67
N ALA A 19 -14.24 6.42 14.14
CA ALA A 19 -12.89 5.86 14.10
C ALA A 19 -12.26 6.05 12.71
N PRO A 20 -10.95 6.33 12.61
CA PRO A 20 -10.29 6.54 11.33
C PRO A 20 -10.46 5.31 10.43
N HIS A 21 -10.65 5.54 9.13
CA HIS A 21 -10.74 4.46 8.14
C HIS A 21 -9.37 3.87 7.73
N TRP A 22 -8.36 4.05 8.59
CA TRP A 22 -7.01 3.52 8.43
C TRP A 22 -6.47 2.95 9.74
N ALA A 23 -5.56 1.98 9.63
CA ALA A 23 -4.79 1.45 10.73
C ALA A 23 -3.29 1.60 10.42
N VAL A 24 -2.49 2.06 11.38
CA VAL A 24 -1.03 2.20 11.25
C VAL A 24 -0.37 1.63 12.49
N GLY A 25 0.69 0.84 12.30
CA GLY A 25 1.45 0.21 13.37
C GLY A 25 2.85 -0.17 12.90
N ASP A 26 3.69 -0.62 13.83
CA ASP A 26 5.07 -1.04 13.56
C ASP A 26 5.23 -2.57 13.52
N GLU A 27 4.17 -3.30 13.89
CA GLU A 27 4.15 -4.75 13.99
C GLU A 27 3.15 -5.35 13.00
N VAL A 28 3.37 -6.61 12.62
CA VAL A 28 2.61 -7.31 11.57
C VAL A 28 1.11 -7.43 11.89
N GLU A 29 0.74 -7.41 13.17
CA GLU A 29 -0.65 -7.49 13.66
C GLU A 29 -1.52 -6.30 13.23
N VAL A 30 -0.92 -5.21 12.71
CA VAL A 30 -1.71 -4.15 12.08
C VAL A 30 -2.30 -4.58 10.74
N LEU A 31 -1.66 -5.47 10.00
CA LEU A 31 -2.10 -5.85 8.65
C LEU A 31 -3.49 -6.53 8.63
N PRO A 32 -3.82 -7.47 9.54
CA PRO A 32 -5.16 -8.03 9.66
C PRO A 32 -6.27 -7.01 9.96
N ARG A 33 -5.95 -5.80 10.45
CA ARG A 33 -6.94 -4.71 10.59
C ARG A 33 -7.59 -4.35 9.25
N ILE A 34 -6.99 -4.74 8.12
CA ILE A 34 -7.63 -4.62 6.82
C ILE A 34 -8.97 -5.34 6.77
N PHE A 35 -9.24 -6.38 7.56
CA PHE A 35 -10.52 -7.07 7.53
C PHE A 35 -11.66 -6.31 8.20
N ASP A 36 -11.38 -5.26 8.99
CA ASP A 36 -12.45 -4.49 9.61
C ASP A 36 -13.19 -3.63 8.59
N ASP A 37 -14.52 -3.59 8.68
CA ASP A 37 -15.39 -2.83 7.78
C ASP A 37 -15.09 -1.33 7.74
N ALA A 38 -14.54 -0.80 8.84
CA ALA A 38 -14.16 0.60 8.93
C ALA A 38 -12.84 0.91 8.22
N ILE A 39 -11.95 -0.08 8.04
CA ILE A 39 -10.57 0.14 7.61
C ILE A 39 -10.43 -0.10 6.11
N ASN A 40 -9.92 0.89 5.39
CA ASN A 40 -9.65 0.83 3.95
C ASN A 40 -8.15 0.80 3.62
N ILE A 41 -7.31 1.14 4.61
CA ILE A 41 -5.87 0.95 4.52
C ILE A 41 -5.30 0.47 5.86
N ALA A 42 -4.49 -0.58 5.82
CA ALA A 42 -3.65 -0.99 6.94
C ALA A 42 -2.19 -0.80 6.56
N VAL A 43 -1.41 -0.14 7.41
CA VAL A 43 -0.01 0.20 7.15
C VAL A 43 0.88 -0.34 8.26
N MET A 44 1.79 -1.24 7.89
CA MET A 44 2.92 -1.62 8.75
C MET A 44 4.14 -0.79 8.36
N ARG A 45 4.61 0.03 9.28
CA ARG A 45 5.87 0.76 9.15
C ARG A 45 7.00 -0.20 9.46
N ARG A 46 8.05 -0.17 8.65
CA ARG A 46 9.24 -0.99 8.88
C ARG A 46 10.50 -0.29 8.44
N THR A 47 11.60 -0.65 9.09
CA THR A 47 12.94 -0.28 8.65
C THR A 47 13.50 -1.38 7.74
N LEU A 48 14.11 -0.98 6.63
CA LEU A 48 14.80 -1.92 5.74
C LEU A 48 16.22 -2.12 6.27
N ASP A 49 16.66 -3.38 6.38
CA ASP A 49 18.02 -3.68 6.82
C ASP A 49 19.06 -3.30 5.75
N THR A 50 20.33 -3.26 6.16
CA THR A 50 21.42 -2.80 5.31
C THR A 50 21.62 -3.66 4.05
N SER A 51 21.37 -4.97 4.13
CA SER A 51 21.53 -5.87 2.97
C SER A 51 20.43 -5.63 1.94
N LEU A 52 19.18 -5.48 2.41
CA LEU A 52 18.04 -5.15 1.56
C LEU A 52 18.21 -3.77 0.91
N VAL A 53 18.67 -2.77 1.66
CA VAL A 53 18.96 -1.43 1.10
C VAL A 53 20.02 -1.51 0.00
N ALA A 54 21.11 -2.25 0.20
CA ALA A 54 22.18 -2.38 -0.79
C ALA A 54 21.67 -3.03 -2.10
N ASP A 55 20.87 -4.09 -1.99
CA ASP A 55 20.25 -4.73 -3.15
C ASP A 55 19.30 -3.77 -3.89
N ILE A 56 18.44 -3.06 -3.15
CA ILE A 56 17.52 -2.06 -3.72
C ILE A 56 18.28 -0.99 -4.51
N GLU A 57 19.36 -0.44 -3.94
CA GLU A 57 20.18 0.58 -4.58
C GLU A 57 20.83 0.05 -5.87
N ALA A 58 21.33 -1.20 -5.85
CA ALA A 58 21.89 -1.85 -7.03
C ALA A 58 20.86 -1.99 -8.15
N GLN A 59 19.62 -2.39 -7.84
CA GLN A 59 18.55 -2.48 -8.84
C GLN A 59 18.11 -1.10 -9.38
N CYS A 60 18.31 -0.03 -8.61
CA CYS A 60 17.99 1.34 -9.01
C CYS A 60 19.09 2.01 -9.86
N ALA A 61 20.28 1.42 -9.97
CA ALA A 61 21.43 2.00 -10.66
C ALA A 61 21.34 1.95 -12.20
N THR A 62 20.28 1.36 -12.76
CA THR A 62 20.07 1.26 -14.22
C THR A 62 19.78 2.61 -14.87
N GLN A 63 20.14 2.80 -16.14
CA GLN A 63 19.79 4.05 -16.85
C GLN A 63 18.32 4.13 -17.28
N ARG A 64 17.65 2.98 -17.43
CA ARG A 64 16.27 2.88 -17.91
C ARG A 64 15.36 2.30 -16.84
N ALA A 65 14.11 2.74 -16.85
CA ALA A 65 13.01 2.07 -16.17
C ALA A 65 12.91 0.59 -16.61
N TRP A 66 12.45 -0.26 -15.69
CA TRP A 66 12.25 -1.68 -15.93
C TRP A 66 11.09 -2.19 -15.09
N GLN A 67 10.52 -3.33 -15.48
CA GLN A 67 9.46 -3.98 -14.75
C GLN A 67 9.54 -5.49 -14.90
N LEU A 68 9.09 -6.19 -13.87
CA LEU A 68 8.86 -7.63 -13.87
C LEU A 68 7.46 -7.93 -13.32
N ALA A 69 6.92 -9.07 -13.71
CA ALA A 69 5.64 -9.55 -13.23
C ALA A 69 5.68 -11.07 -13.06
N TRP A 70 5.02 -11.55 -12.00
CA TRP A 70 4.84 -12.96 -11.68
C TRP A 70 3.36 -13.21 -11.35
N LEU A 71 2.86 -14.37 -11.72
CA LEU A 71 1.56 -14.88 -11.28
C LEU A 71 1.73 -16.37 -11.00
N GLY A 72 1.59 -16.77 -9.75
CA GLY A 72 1.76 -18.15 -9.33
C GLY A 72 1.90 -18.28 -7.82
N HIS A 73 2.39 -19.42 -7.37
CA HIS A 73 2.66 -19.68 -5.96
C HIS A 73 3.84 -18.83 -5.44
N PRO A 74 3.83 -18.41 -4.15
CA PRO A 74 4.92 -17.69 -3.52
C PRO A 74 5.99 -18.68 -3.00
N ASP A 75 6.62 -19.41 -3.93
CA ASP A 75 7.59 -20.46 -3.65
C ASP A 75 8.98 -20.14 -4.24
N ASN A 76 9.87 -21.15 -4.27
CA ASN A 76 11.21 -21.00 -4.85
C ASN A 76 11.18 -20.62 -6.33
N GLY A 77 10.11 -20.92 -7.07
CA GLY A 77 9.95 -20.50 -8.45
C GLY A 77 9.91 -18.97 -8.58
N LEU A 78 9.16 -18.29 -7.71
CA LEU A 78 9.15 -16.81 -7.66
C LEU A 78 10.55 -16.26 -7.40
N ARG A 79 11.25 -16.84 -6.43
CA ARG A 79 12.62 -16.42 -6.06
C ARG A 79 13.60 -16.58 -7.21
N GLU A 80 13.62 -17.75 -7.85
CA GLU A 80 14.49 -18.03 -9.00
C GLU A 80 14.18 -17.11 -10.18
N ASP A 81 12.90 -16.82 -10.41
CA ASP A 81 12.44 -15.90 -11.45
C ASP A 81 12.92 -14.46 -11.20
N LEU A 82 12.81 -13.97 -9.97
CA LEU A 82 13.34 -12.67 -9.55
C LEU A 82 14.86 -12.59 -9.77
N LEU A 83 15.62 -13.55 -9.25
CA LEU A 83 17.08 -13.57 -9.38
C LEU A 83 17.54 -13.62 -10.85
N ARG A 84 16.76 -14.25 -11.72
CA ARG A 84 17.04 -14.33 -13.16
C ARG A 84 16.70 -13.05 -13.92
N GLN A 85 15.68 -12.30 -13.49
CA GLN A 85 15.18 -11.13 -14.23
C GLN A 85 15.67 -9.78 -13.68
N LEU A 86 16.13 -9.73 -12.43
CA LEU A 86 16.62 -8.50 -11.82
C LEU A 86 17.88 -7.98 -12.52
N PRO A 87 17.98 -6.66 -12.79
CA PRO A 87 19.12 -6.09 -13.53
C PRO A 87 20.51 -6.28 -12.90
N ALA A 88 20.59 -6.36 -11.57
CA ALA A 88 21.82 -6.61 -10.83
C ALA A 88 21.70 -7.94 -10.04
N PRO A 89 21.82 -9.10 -10.71
CA PRO A 89 21.55 -10.41 -10.09
C PRO A 89 22.52 -10.76 -8.95
N ASP A 90 23.75 -10.24 -8.99
CA ASP A 90 24.75 -10.43 -7.92
C ASP A 90 24.40 -9.68 -6.62
N ALA A 91 23.45 -8.74 -6.67
CA ALA A 91 22.98 -7.91 -5.56
C ALA A 91 21.44 -7.92 -5.51
N ALA A 92 20.87 -9.14 -5.49
CA ALA A 92 19.42 -9.36 -5.56
C ALA A 92 18.88 -10.32 -4.49
N ALA A 93 19.75 -10.95 -3.69
CA ALA A 93 19.36 -11.99 -2.77
C ALA A 93 18.39 -11.48 -1.69
N ALA A 94 18.77 -10.43 -0.95
CA ALA A 94 17.95 -9.88 0.13
C ALA A 94 16.63 -9.31 -0.40
N LEU A 95 16.65 -8.65 -1.57
CA LEU A 95 15.43 -8.16 -2.20
C LEU A 95 14.50 -9.30 -2.64
N ALA A 96 15.04 -10.38 -3.21
CA ALA A 96 14.25 -11.53 -3.63
C ALA A 96 13.63 -12.25 -2.41
N GLU A 97 14.37 -12.41 -1.31
CA GLU A 97 13.84 -12.98 -0.07
C GLU A 97 12.72 -12.10 0.54
N ASP A 98 12.90 -10.78 0.57
CA ASP A 98 11.87 -9.87 1.10
C ASP A 98 10.58 -9.93 0.25
N ILE A 99 10.70 -9.93 -1.08
CA ILE A 99 9.54 -10.06 -1.97
C ILE A 99 8.85 -11.42 -1.79
N LEU A 100 9.63 -12.51 -1.65
CA LEU A 100 9.06 -13.84 -1.39
C LEU A 100 8.30 -13.87 -0.05
N LEU A 101 8.89 -13.32 1.01
CA LEU A 101 8.28 -13.25 2.34
C LEU A 101 6.97 -12.46 2.31
N LEU A 102 6.95 -11.30 1.66
CA LEU A 102 5.73 -10.50 1.49
C LEU A 102 4.67 -11.24 0.66
N ALA A 103 5.08 -11.95 -0.39
CA ALA A 103 4.18 -12.74 -1.22
C ALA A 103 3.54 -13.89 -0.43
N GLN A 104 4.31 -14.57 0.42
CA GLN A 104 3.81 -15.60 1.35
C GLN A 104 2.84 -15.02 2.36
N ALA A 105 3.21 -13.91 3.02
CA ALA A 105 2.35 -13.25 3.99
C ALA A 105 1.02 -12.77 3.40
N VAL A 106 1.02 -12.28 2.15
CA VAL A 106 -0.20 -11.93 1.41
C VAL A 106 -1.08 -13.16 1.18
N CYS A 107 -0.50 -14.26 0.69
CA CYS A 107 -1.24 -15.50 0.47
C CYS A 107 -1.85 -16.04 1.76
N ASP A 108 -1.06 -16.07 2.85
CA ASP A 108 -1.52 -16.54 4.16
C ASP A 108 -2.63 -15.65 4.73
N LEU A 109 -2.49 -14.32 4.60
CA LEU A 109 -3.45 -13.37 5.14
C LEU A 109 -4.82 -13.45 4.44
N PHE A 110 -4.84 -13.69 3.13
CA PHE A 110 -6.05 -13.72 2.32
C PHE A 110 -6.56 -15.13 1.98
N ASP A 111 -5.93 -16.18 2.53
CA ASP A 111 -6.25 -17.58 2.27
C ASP A 111 -6.26 -17.92 0.76
N THR A 112 -5.23 -17.45 0.05
CA THR A 112 -5.05 -17.67 -1.40
C THR A 112 -3.78 -18.49 -1.66
N SER A 113 -3.79 -19.35 -2.67
CA SER A 113 -2.60 -20.15 -3.02
C SER A 113 -1.68 -19.46 -4.03
N MET A 114 -2.16 -18.45 -4.74
CA MET A 114 -1.42 -17.72 -5.77
C MET A 114 -1.43 -16.23 -5.49
N VAL A 115 -0.44 -15.53 -6.04
CA VAL A 115 -0.31 -14.07 -5.93
C VAL A 115 0.24 -13.49 -7.22
N GLY A 116 -0.33 -12.37 -7.63
CA GLY A 116 0.18 -11.56 -8.73
C GLY A 116 1.19 -10.54 -8.21
N VAL A 117 2.48 -10.72 -8.45
CA VAL A 117 3.56 -9.82 -8.02
C VAL A 117 3.98 -8.93 -9.19
N ARG A 118 4.16 -7.63 -8.95
CA ARG A 118 4.75 -6.70 -9.93
C ARG A 118 5.75 -5.80 -9.25
N LEU A 119 6.99 -5.80 -9.73
CA LEU A 119 8.06 -4.90 -9.28
C LEU A 119 8.47 -4.00 -10.44
N ARG A 120 8.53 -2.69 -10.22
CA ARG A 120 8.81 -1.71 -11.28
C ARG A 120 9.73 -0.61 -10.77
N LEU A 121 10.80 -0.35 -11.51
CA LEU A 121 11.56 0.89 -11.40
C LEU A 121 10.99 1.93 -12.37
N LEU A 122 10.47 3.02 -11.82
CA LEU A 122 9.81 4.10 -12.55
C LEU A 122 10.69 5.35 -12.58
N ASP A 123 10.67 6.05 -13.70
CA ASP A 123 11.28 7.37 -13.91
C ASP A 123 10.23 8.47 -14.21
N ALA A 124 8.95 8.09 -14.27
CA ALA A 124 7.79 8.97 -14.32
C ALA A 124 6.61 8.36 -13.55
N ALA A 125 5.63 9.18 -13.16
CA ALA A 125 4.42 8.70 -12.48
C ALA A 125 3.47 7.98 -13.46
N MET A 126 3.10 6.73 -13.18
CA MET A 126 2.15 5.98 -14.02
C MET A 126 0.67 6.36 -13.75
N CYS A 127 0.31 6.54 -12.47
CA CYS A 127 -1.05 6.90 -12.05
C CYS A 127 -1.02 8.17 -11.20
N PRO A 128 -0.71 9.34 -11.78
CA PRO A 128 -0.57 10.60 -11.04
C PRO A 128 -1.91 11.15 -10.55
N ARG A 129 -3.04 10.56 -10.97
CA ARG A 129 -4.38 10.98 -10.57
C ARG A 129 -4.89 10.11 -9.44
N PHE A 130 -5.59 10.73 -8.49
CA PHE A 130 -6.30 10.02 -7.44
C PHE A 130 -7.36 9.10 -8.04
N HIS A 131 -7.33 7.84 -7.63
CA HIS A 131 -8.23 6.80 -8.09
C HIS A 131 -8.44 5.76 -6.98
N CYS A 132 -9.43 4.91 -7.18
CA CYS A 132 -9.62 3.68 -6.42
C CYS A 132 -9.27 2.50 -7.33
N ASP A 133 -8.60 1.50 -6.80
CA ASP A 133 -8.43 0.23 -7.52
C ASP A 133 -9.77 -0.49 -7.63
N ASN A 134 -10.00 -1.20 -8.74
CA ASN A 134 -11.19 -2.04 -8.93
C ASN A 134 -11.02 -3.45 -8.34
N LEU A 135 -9.86 -3.74 -7.76
CA LEU A 135 -9.55 -5.01 -7.11
C LEU A 135 -10.14 -5.04 -5.69
N PRO A 136 -10.28 -6.22 -5.07
CA PRO A 136 -10.65 -6.31 -3.66
C PRO A 136 -9.60 -5.66 -2.76
N VAL A 137 -8.34 -6.08 -2.91
CA VAL A 137 -7.23 -5.60 -2.09
C VAL A 137 -5.94 -5.64 -2.88
N ARG A 138 -5.01 -4.76 -2.50
CA ARG A 138 -3.65 -4.72 -3.02
C ARG A 138 -2.66 -4.44 -1.90
N LEU A 139 -1.58 -5.21 -1.84
CA LEU A 139 -0.38 -4.80 -1.12
C LEU A 139 0.42 -3.84 -2.00
N ILE A 140 0.93 -2.77 -1.40
CA ILE A 140 1.85 -1.82 -2.02
C ILE A 140 3.01 -1.53 -1.07
N THR A 141 4.24 -1.55 -1.60
CA THR A 141 5.41 -1.03 -0.89
C THR A 141 6.33 -0.32 -1.88
N THR A 142 6.90 0.80 -1.45
CA THR A 142 7.91 1.51 -2.24
C THR A 142 9.26 1.26 -1.60
N TYR A 143 10.14 0.53 -2.27
CA TYR A 143 11.48 0.22 -1.78
C TYR A 143 12.44 1.41 -1.89
N TYR A 144 12.28 2.20 -2.96
CA TYR A 144 13.14 3.36 -3.23
C TYR A 144 12.31 4.51 -3.78
N GLY A 145 12.65 5.74 -3.39
CA GLY A 145 11.96 6.95 -3.83
C GLY A 145 10.67 7.24 -3.05
N PRO A 146 9.80 8.15 -3.55
CA PRO A 146 8.63 8.60 -2.82
C PRO A 146 7.52 7.53 -2.82
N GLY A 147 6.92 7.28 -1.66
CA GLY A 147 5.83 6.31 -1.51
C GLY A 147 4.48 6.79 -2.03
N SER A 148 3.55 5.85 -2.16
CA SER A 148 2.18 6.14 -2.63
C SER A 148 1.48 7.15 -1.72
N GLU A 149 0.67 8.01 -2.33
CA GLU A 149 -0.16 8.98 -1.62
C GLU A 149 -1.60 8.49 -1.54
N TRP A 150 -2.27 8.77 -0.44
CA TRP A 150 -3.66 8.38 -0.20
C TRP A 150 -4.41 9.46 0.57
N LEU A 151 -5.74 9.41 0.51
CA LEU A 151 -6.61 10.40 1.12
C LEU A 151 -7.48 9.79 2.22
N PRO A 152 -7.60 10.47 3.38
CA PRO A 152 -8.70 10.28 4.30
C PRO A 152 -10.04 10.44 3.59
N GLU A 153 -11.05 9.64 3.92
CA GLU A 153 -12.38 9.71 3.26
C GLU A 153 -12.99 11.12 3.34
N THR A 154 -12.76 11.84 4.43
CA THR A 154 -13.23 13.23 4.62
C THR A 154 -12.60 14.23 3.64
N ALA A 155 -11.47 13.89 3.03
CA ALA A 155 -10.76 14.73 2.07
C ALA A 155 -11.05 14.34 0.61
N VAL A 156 -11.90 13.33 0.38
CA VAL A 156 -12.24 12.81 -0.96
C VAL A 156 -13.55 13.41 -1.46
N ASN A 157 -13.53 13.96 -2.68
CA ASN A 157 -14.72 14.22 -3.46
C ASN A 157 -14.91 13.12 -4.51
N ARG A 158 -15.72 12.11 -4.19
CA ARG A 158 -15.90 10.93 -5.07
C ARG A 158 -16.50 11.27 -6.43
N ALA A 159 -17.27 12.35 -6.55
CA ALA A 159 -17.80 12.81 -7.84
C ALA A 159 -16.69 13.27 -8.81
N GLY A 160 -15.52 13.66 -8.28
CA GLY A 160 -14.36 14.04 -9.07
C GLY A 160 -13.50 12.86 -9.57
N LEU A 161 -13.78 11.62 -9.13
CA LEU A 161 -12.99 10.45 -9.51
C LEU A 161 -13.32 9.94 -10.93
N GLY A 162 -12.40 9.16 -11.51
CA GLY A 162 -12.56 8.49 -12.80
C GLY A 162 -11.96 9.26 -13.99
N ALA A 163 -12.50 9.04 -15.20
CA ALA A 163 -12.04 9.74 -16.41
C ALA A 163 -12.28 11.26 -16.28
N PRO A 164 -11.30 12.11 -16.65
CA PRO A 164 -11.44 13.55 -16.53
C PRO A 164 -12.43 14.07 -17.57
N ASN A 165 -13.28 15.02 -17.17
CA ASN A 165 -14.12 15.80 -18.06
C ASN A 165 -14.30 17.21 -17.45
N ALA A 166 -14.74 18.18 -18.26
CA ALA A 166 -14.82 19.59 -17.84
C ALA A 166 -15.86 19.86 -16.73
N GLU A 167 -16.79 18.94 -16.52
CA GLU A 167 -17.90 19.10 -15.57
C GLU A 167 -17.61 18.46 -14.21
N LYS A 168 -16.54 17.65 -14.11
CA LYS A 168 -16.18 16.98 -12.87
C LYS A 168 -15.53 17.95 -11.89
N PRO A 169 -15.95 17.93 -10.61
CA PRO A 169 -15.27 18.69 -9.58
C PRO A 169 -13.89 18.08 -9.29
N GLU A 170 -13.04 18.83 -8.59
CA GLU A 170 -11.76 18.31 -8.11
C GLU A 170 -11.98 17.12 -7.15
N PRO A 171 -11.21 16.02 -7.29
CA PRO A 171 -11.37 14.83 -6.44
C PRO A 171 -10.83 15.01 -5.01
N VAL A 172 -10.10 16.10 -4.75
CA VAL A 172 -9.50 16.42 -3.45
C VAL A 172 -10.22 17.62 -2.86
N ILE A 173 -10.83 17.44 -1.69
CA ILE A 173 -11.49 18.52 -0.93
C ILE A 173 -10.44 19.31 -0.13
N ASP A 174 -9.53 18.58 0.52
CA ASP A 174 -8.48 19.13 1.38
C ASP A 174 -7.10 18.59 0.96
N PRO A 175 -6.30 19.38 0.23
CA PRO A 175 -4.95 18.99 -0.18
C PRO A 175 -3.99 18.77 0.99
N ASP A 176 -4.20 19.43 2.13
CA ASP A 176 -3.32 19.30 3.30
C ASP A 176 -3.55 17.98 4.04
N ALA A 177 -4.68 17.31 3.78
CA ALA A 177 -5.00 15.99 4.31
C ALA A 177 -4.33 14.83 3.56
N ILE A 178 -3.63 15.09 2.44
CA ILE A 178 -2.95 14.04 1.66
C ILE A 178 -1.89 13.35 2.53
N GLN A 179 -2.06 12.04 2.71
CA GLN A 179 -1.12 11.18 3.42
C GLN A 179 -0.17 10.52 2.42
N ARG A 180 1.01 10.11 2.88
CA ARG A 180 2.01 9.42 2.05
C ARG A 180 2.65 8.29 2.83
N LEU A 181 2.78 7.13 2.19
CA LEU A 181 3.59 6.02 2.69
C LEU A 181 5.08 6.38 2.62
N THR A 182 5.85 5.96 3.62
CA THR A 182 7.31 6.09 3.61
C THR A 182 7.92 4.93 2.81
N ALA A 183 9.14 5.11 2.31
CA ALA A 183 9.87 4.00 1.70
C ALA A 183 10.05 2.86 2.72
N GLY A 184 9.77 1.64 2.29
CA GLY A 184 9.78 0.43 3.11
C GLY A 184 8.43 0.08 3.74
N ASP A 185 7.53 1.05 3.98
CA ASP A 185 6.20 0.78 4.54
C ASP A 185 5.45 -0.26 3.69
N ILE A 186 4.70 -1.14 4.37
CA ILE A 186 3.79 -2.11 3.74
C ILE A 186 2.37 -1.57 3.90
N GLY A 187 1.71 -1.24 2.79
CA GLY A 187 0.30 -0.83 2.78
C GLY A 187 -0.59 -1.91 2.16
N LEU A 188 -1.64 -2.32 2.86
CA LEU A 188 -2.77 -3.07 2.28
C LEU A 188 -3.92 -2.12 2.02
N LEU A 189 -4.36 -2.01 0.76
CA LEU A 189 -5.35 -1.05 0.30
C LEU A 189 -6.59 -1.80 -0.18
N LYS A 190 -7.77 -1.53 0.41
CA LYS A 190 -9.03 -2.00 -0.15
C LYS A 190 -9.39 -1.19 -1.38
N GLY A 191 -9.68 -1.88 -2.48
CA GLY A 191 -10.30 -1.26 -3.64
C GLY A 191 -11.83 -1.35 -3.59
N SER A 192 -12.48 -0.96 -4.70
CA SER A 192 -13.93 -1.03 -4.85
C SER A 192 -14.43 -2.44 -5.15
N GLY A 193 -13.53 -3.40 -5.38
CA GLY A 193 -13.89 -4.82 -5.53
C GLY A 193 -14.08 -5.54 -4.20
N TRP A 194 -13.79 -4.90 -3.06
CA TRP A 194 -14.00 -5.47 -1.73
C TRP A 194 -15.49 -5.39 -1.37
N ILE A 195 -16.04 -6.48 -0.86
CA ILE A 195 -17.47 -6.58 -0.52
C ILE A 195 -17.83 -5.52 0.53
N GLY A 196 -18.78 -4.64 0.21
CA GLY A 196 -19.17 -3.51 1.07
C GLY A 196 -18.33 -2.25 0.87
N ASN A 197 -17.37 -2.27 -0.06
CA ASN A 197 -16.46 -1.17 -0.37
C ASN A 197 -16.63 -0.55 -1.77
N GLU A 198 -17.70 -0.90 -2.48
CA GLU A 198 -18.00 -0.51 -3.86
C GLU A 198 -17.96 1.01 -4.06
N HIS A 199 -18.35 1.76 -3.03
CA HIS A 199 -18.37 3.22 -3.03
C HIS A 199 -17.40 3.86 -2.04
N ARG A 200 -16.56 3.07 -1.36
CA ARG A 200 -15.65 3.55 -0.31
C ARG A 200 -14.22 3.02 -0.40
N GLY A 201 -13.85 2.28 -1.45
CA GLY A 201 -12.46 1.85 -1.65
C GLY A 201 -11.47 3.03 -1.57
N LEU A 202 -10.24 2.74 -1.14
CA LEU A 202 -9.24 3.75 -0.81
C LEU A 202 -8.84 4.56 -2.04
N VAL A 203 -8.93 5.88 -1.92
CA VAL A 203 -8.46 6.80 -2.93
C VAL A 203 -6.98 7.06 -2.75
N HIS A 204 -6.20 6.71 -3.77
CA HIS A 204 -4.73 6.80 -3.75
C HIS A 204 -4.15 7.17 -5.12
N ARG A 205 -2.88 7.52 -5.17
CA ARG A 205 -2.13 7.82 -6.40
C ARG A 205 -0.64 7.52 -6.27
N SER A 206 0.03 7.45 -7.42
CA SER A 206 1.49 7.57 -7.46
C SER A 206 1.88 9.04 -7.23
N PRO A 207 2.85 9.34 -6.37
CA PRO A 207 3.40 10.69 -6.26
C PRO A 207 4.02 11.13 -7.58
N VAL A 208 4.04 12.44 -7.82
CA VAL A 208 4.79 13.04 -8.92
C VAL A 208 6.28 12.91 -8.63
N LEU A 209 7.04 12.36 -9.58
CA LEU A 209 8.49 12.25 -9.46
C LEU A 209 9.16 13.55 -9.92
N GLN A 210 10.17 13.98 -9.16
CA GLN A 210 11.04 15.07 -9.59
C GLN A 210 11.95 14.61 -10.74
N LYS A 211 12.48 15.56 -11.53
CA LYS A 211 13.38 15.24 -12.64
C LYS A 211 14.60 14.46 -12.13
N GLY A 212 14.81 13.27 -12.68
CA GLY A 212 15.92 12.37 -12.31
C GLY A 212 15.64 11.51 -11.07
N GLN A 213 14.50 11.72 -10.38
CA GLN A 213 14.09 10.86 -9.28
C GLN A 213 13.53 9.54 -9.83
N LYS A 214 13.91 8.44 -9.18
CA LYS A 214 13.37 7.11 -9.48
C LYS A 214 12.49 6.62 -8.35
N ARG A 215 11.64 5.65 -8.66
CA ARG A 215 10.78 4.97 -7.70
C ARG A 215 10.76 3.47 -7.96
N LEU A 216 11.24 2.67 -7.01
CA LEU A 216 11.12 1.21 -7.06
C LEU A 216 9.87 0.80 -6.29
N LEU A 217 8.84 0.37 -7.01
CA LEU A 217 7.52 0.04 -6.50
C LEU A 217 7.23 -1.45 -6.62
N LEU A 218 6.78 -2.06 -5.53
CA LEU A 218 6.20 -3.40 -5.51
C LEU A 218 4.69 -3.30 -5.28
N THR A 219 3.93 -4.07 -6.05
CA THR A 219 2.51 -4.32 -5.80
C THR A 219 2.22 -5.82 -5.83
N MET A 220 1.36 -6.29 -4.95
CA MET A 220 0.87 -7.67 -4.95
C MET A 220 -0.65 -7.70 -4.87
N ASP A 221 -1.25 -8.54 -5.70
CA ASP A 221 -2.69 -8.79 -5.72
C ASP A 221 -2.89 -10.28 -5.33
N PRO A 222 -3.62 -10.61 -4.25
CA PRO A 222 -3.98 -12.00 -3.95
C PRO A 222 -4.77 -12.62 -5.12
N GLY A 223 -4.46 -13.87 -5.44
CA GLY A 223 -4.96 -14.59 -6.62
C GLY A 223 -6.32 -15.24 -6.47
#